data_AF-A0A2E5IGV0-F1
#
_entry.id   AF-A0A2E5IGV0-F1
#
_cell.length_a   1.000
_cell.length_b   1.000
_cell.length_c   1.000
_cell.angle_alpha   90.00
_cell.angle_beta   90.00
_cell.angle_gamma   90.00
#
_symmetry.space_group_name_H-M   'P 1'
#
loop_
_entity.id
_entity.type
_entity.pdbx_description
1 polymer ?
#
loop_
_entity_poly.entity_id
_entity_poly.type
_entity_poly.pdbx_seq_one_letter_code
_entity_poly.pdbx_strand_id
1 'polypeptide(L)'
;MEEAFWKADDGGDDNANNAADTTSPTPSQPSSQTEHIIYGSPLMMIGGILLFVLIVFSLISEARSDGIEFSPELFGFGVVALVLPWYGYFQYRKTVVISWRQDERRVEVFEGIRNSDERSTMFAYTSEPRDQILIQSETTHFGGHHAADYDHTDSKTEYWLVVKRRDGTTVASSDAAKNTYFLKRIKQYLDQLQ
;
A
#
# COMPACT_ATOMS: atom_id res chain seq x y z
N MET A 1 -20.27 38.49 10.94
CA MET A 1 -18.94 39.04 11.25
C MET A 1 -18.31 39.42 9.94
N GLU A 2 -18.20 40.72 9.75
CA GLU A 2 -17.72 41.38 8.55
C GLU A 2 -16.18 41.45 8.56
N GLU A 3 -15.64 41.66 7.36
CA GLU A 3 -14.35 42.29 7.01
C GLU A 3 -13.04 41.50 7.04
N ALA A 4 -12.45 41.38 5.83
CA ALA A 4 -11.11 41.87 5.46
C ALA A 4 -10.97 41.68 3.93
N PHE A 5 -11.48 42.59 3.09
CA PHE A 5 -10.85 43.84 2.64
C PHE A 5 -9.35 43.72 2.35
N TRP A 6 -9.02 43.46 1.09
CA TRP A 6 -7.81 43.98 0.45
C TRP A 6 -8.15 44.38 -0.98
N LYS A 7 -8.36 45.69 -1.21
CA LYS A 7 -8.15 46.32 -2.50
C LYS A 7 -7.59 47.73 -2.32
N ALA A 8 -6.44 47.96 -2.96
CA ALA A 8 -6.00 49.20 -3.59
C ALA A 8 -4.94 48.73 -4.62
N ASP A 9 -5.18 48.71 -5.93
CA ASP A 9 -5.30 49.86 -6.88
C ASP A 9 -4.04 50.75 -6.81
N ASP A 10 -3.36 51.17 -7.89
CA ASP A 10 -3.82 51.52 -9.23
C ASP A 10 -2.57 51.68 -10.14
N GLY A 11 -2.74 51.57 -11.46
CA GLY A 11 -1.67 51.83 -12.42
C GLY A 11 -2.00 51.53 -13.88
N GLY A 12 -2.95 52.26 -14.48
CA GLY A 12 -2.76 52.79 -15.84
C GLY A 12 -3.62 52.23 -16.99
N ASP A 13 -4.45 53.15 -17.50
CA ASP A 13 -4.74 53.43 -18.91
C ASP A 13 -5.77 52.59 -19.69
N ASP A 14 -6.99 53.12 -19.69
CA ASP A 14 -7.86 53.42 -20.85
C ASP A 14 -7.47 52.84 -22.23
N ASN A 15 -8.27 51.91 -22.75
CA ASN A 15 -8.83 52.07 -24.10
C ASN A 15 -10.06 51.18 -24.36
N ALA A 16 -11.07 51.76 -24.98
CA ALA A 16 -12.37 51.15 -25.26
C ALA A 16 -12.41 50.36 -26.58
N ASN A 17 -13.37 49.44 -26.64
CA ASN A 17 -14.01 48.80 -27.81
C ASN A 17 -13.26 47.70 -28.58
N ASN A 18 -13.68 46.45 -28.37
CA ASN A 18 -14.34 45.64 -29.41
C ASN A 18 -15.12 44.47 -28.79
N ALA A 19 -16.33 44.25 -29.32
CA ALA A 19 -17.32 43.33 -28.80
C ALA A 19 -17.05 41.87 -29.16
N ALA A 20 -17.49 41.00 -28.23
CA ALA A 20 -18.03 39.63 -28.38
C ALA A 20 -17.33 38.66 -29.35
N ASP A 21 -16.80 37.56 -28.82
CA ASP A 21 -17.56 36.31 -28.76
C ASP A 21 -16.87 35.25 -27.86
N THR A 22 -17.71 34.35 -27.35
CA THR A 22 -17.44 32.95 -26.98
C THR A 22 -16.47 32.56 -25.84
N THR A 23 -17.10 31.89 -24.86
CA THR A 23 -16.55 30.87 -23.94
C THR A 23 -15.53 31.34 -22.90
N SER A 24 -16.04 31.92 -21.81
CA SER A 24 -15.42 31.73 -20.51
C SER A 24 -15.31 30.21 -20.26
N PRO A 25 -14.13 29.64 -19.98
CA PRO A 25 -14.04 28.26 -19.55
C PRO A 25 -14.85 28.17 -18.27
N THR A 26 -15.93 27.40 -18.30
CA THR A 26 -16.58 26.96 -17.07
C THR A 26 -15.47 26.35 -16.23
N PRO A 27 -15.21 26.82 -14.99
CA PRO A 27 -14.26 26.13 -14.13
C PRO A 27 -14.78 24.70 -14.04
N SER A 28 -13.98 23.76 -14.54
CA SER A 28 -14.26 22.33 -14.42
C SER A 28 -14.50 22.11 -12.94
N GLN A 29 -15.73 21.75 -12.56
CA GLN A 29 -15.99 21.34 -11.19
C GLN A 29 -14.93 20.29 -10.86
N PRO A 30 -14.25 20.39 -9.70
CA PRO A 30 -13.31 19.36 -9.31
C PRO A 30 -14.07 18.05 -9.31
N SER A 31 -13.73 17.14 -10.22
CA SER A 31 -14.24 15.77 -10.18
C SER A 31 -14.02 15.29 -8.76
N SER A 32 -15.06 14.83 -8.07
CA SER A 32 -14.92 14.38 -6.67
C SER A 32 -14.16 13.05 -6.66
N GLN A 33 -12.84 13.17 -6.76
CA GLN A 33 -11.90 12.09 -6.61
C GLN A 33 -11.57 11.97 -5.12
N THR A 34 -11.95 10.84 -4.55
CA THR A 34 -11.60 10.50 -3.17
C THR A 34 -10.45 9.51 -3.20
N GLU A 35 -9.34 9.84 -2.55
CA GLU A 35 -8.22 8.93 -2.37
C GLU A 35 -8.18 8.38 -0.94
N HIS A 36 -8.03 7.08 -0.79
CA HIS A 36 -7.79 6.41 0.47
C HIS A 36 -6.43 5.73 0.47
N ILE A 37 -5.61 6.05 1.46
CA ILE A 37 -4.23 5.56 1.55
C ILE A 37 -4.13 4.56 2.69
N ILE A 38 -3.72 3.34 2.36
CA ILE A 38 -3.44 2.27 3.30
C ILE A 38 -1.92 2.19 3.50
N TYR A 39 -1.48 2.44 4.73
CA TYR A 39 -0.07 2.37 5.10
C TYR A 39 0.35 0.96 5.55
N GLY A 40 1.56 0.57 5.18
CA GLY A 40 2.25 -0.59 5.72
C GLY A 40 2.45 -0.52 7.25
N SER A 41 2.45 -1.69 7.88
CA SER A 41 2.53 -1.81 9.34
C SER A 41 3.97 -1.63 9.86
N PRO A 42 4.20 -0.78 10.87
CA PRO A 42 5.52 -0.66 11.52
C PRO A 42 5.80 -1.76 12.54
N LEU A 43 4.86 -2.67 12.82
CA LEU A 43 4.96 -3.57 13.99
C LEU A 43 6.20 -4.47 13.96
N MET A 44 6.54 -5.05 12.81
CA MET A 44 7.73 -5.90 12.68
C MET A 44 9.03 -5.11 12.87
N MET A 45 9.03 -3.84 12.46
CA MET A 45 10.17 -2.94 12.66
C MET A 45 10.36 -2.64 14.15
N ILE A 46 9.29 -2.25 14.83
CA ILE A 46 9.31 -1.94 16.27
C ILE A 46 9.71 -3.19 17.07
N GLY A 47 9.09 -4.34 16.79
CA GLY A 47 9.41 -5.60 17.46
C GLY A 47 10.86 -6.03 17.26
N GLY A 48 11.39 -5.88 16.04
CA GLY A 48 12.80 -6.16 15.76
C GLY A 48 13.75 -5.22 16.50
N ILE A 49 13.45 -3.92 16.56
CA ILE A 49 14.28 -2.93 17.29
C ILE A 49 14.31 -3.27 18.79
N LEU A 50 13.15 -3.58 19.38
CA LEU A 50 13.08 -3.96 20.79
C LEU A 50 13.89 -5.24 21.05
N LEU A 51 13.80 -6.24 20.19
CA LEU A 51 14.59 -7.46 20.29
C LEU A 51 16.10 -7.16 20.22
N PHE A 52 16.52 -6.32 19.28
CA PHE A 52 17.92 -5.90 19.15
C PHE A 52 18.44 -5.23 20.42
N VAL A 53 17.65 -4.29 20.98
CA VAL A 53 18.00 -3.60 22.23
C VAL A 53 18.16 -4.59 23.38
N LEU A 54 17.25 -5.56 23.52
CA LEU A 54 17.34 -6.59 24.56
C LEU A 54 18.61 -7.43 24.43
N ILE A 55 18.95 -7.86 23.22
CA ILE A 55 20.18 -8.65 22.98
C ILE A 55 21.42 -7.85 23.35
N VAL A 56 21.49 -6.57 22.93
CA VAL A 56 22.63 -5.70 23.27
C VAL A 56 22.76 -5.52 24.78
N PHE A 57 21.66 -5.30 25.50
CA PHE A 57 21.68 -5.19 26.97
C PHE A 57 22.14 -6.48 27.64
N SER A 58 21.64 -7.64 27.19
CA SER A 58 22.07 -8.94 27.72
C SER A 58 23.57 -9.17 27.49
N LEU A 59 24.07 -8.91 26.28
CA LEU A 59 25.50 -9.04 25.95
C LEU A 59 26.39 -8.11 26.81
N ILE A 60 25.96 -6.86 27.03
CA ILE A 60 26.71 -5.91 27.88
C ILE A 60 26.71 -6.37 29.34
N SER A 61 25.58 -6.90 29.83
CA SER A 61 25.47 -7.41 31.20
C SER A 61 26.38 -8.63 31.42
N GLU A 62 26.42 -9.53 30.45
CA GLU A 62 27.18 -10.78 30.50
C GLU A 62 28.68 -10.53 30.30
N ALA A 63 29.06 -9.61 29.42
CA ALA A 63 30.45 -9.15 29.26
C ALA A 63 31.04 -8.52 30.54
N ARG A 64 30.20 -8.09 31.48
CA ARG A 64 30.61 -7.53 32.78
C ARG A 64 30.74 -8.58 33.88
N SER A 65 30.31 -9.82 33.64
CA SER A 65 30.06 -10.85 34.66
C SER A 65 31.05 -12.03 34.65
N ASP A 66 32.18 -11.90 33.97
CA ASP A 66 33.16 -12.97 33.66
C ASP A 66 32.72 -13.95 32.56
N GLY A 67 33.46 -13.91 31.44
CA GLY A 67 33.51 -14.97 30.42
C GLY A 67 32.39 -14.94 29.38
N ILE A 68 32.62 -14.27 28.25
CA ILE A 68 31.74 -14.39 27.08
C ILE A 68 31.97 -15.77 26.45
N GLU A 69 31.14 -16.75 26.80
CA GLU A 69 31.01 -17.96 25.99
C GLU A 69 30.11 -17.66 24.79
N PHE A 70 30.72 -17.50 23.61
CA PHE A 70 29.98 -17.31 22.37
C PHE A 70 29.17 -18.55 22.03
N SER A 71 27.89 -18.55 22.40
CA SER A 71 26.94 -19.59 21.96
C SER A 71 26.52 -19.32 20.49
N PRO A 72 26.46 -20.36 19.64
CA PRO A 72 25.92 -20.25 18.27
C PRO A 72 24.50 -19.69 18.21
N GLU A 73 23.72 -19.86 19.29
CA GLU A 73 22.34 -19.40 19.38
C GLU A 73 22.29 -17.87 19.47
N LEU A 74 23.18 -17.24 20.24
CA LEU A 74 23.32 -15.78 20.34
C LEU A 74 23.64 -15.14 18.98
N PHE A 75 24.48 -15.79 18.18
CA PHE A 75 24.76 -15.35 16.82
C PHE A 75 23.50 -15.41 15.93
N GLY A 76 22.74 -16.52 16.02
CA GLY A 76 21.46 -16.67 15.32
C GLY A 76 20.44 -15.59 15.71
N PHE A 77 20.28 -15.32 17.01
CA PHE A 77 19.40 -14.25 17.51
C PHE A 77 19.86 -12.86 17.05
N GLY A 78 21.17 -12.61 17.01
CA GLY A 78 21.74 -11.36 16.48
C GLY A 78 21.39 -11.13 15.01
N VAL A 79 21.50 -12.17 14.17
CA VAL A 79 21.10 -12.08 12.75
C VAL A 79 19.61 -11.80 12.62
N VAL A 80 18.77 -12.53 13.36
CA VAL A 80 17.30 -12.31 13.35
C VAL A 80 16.94 -10.89 13.78
N ALA A 81 17.62 -10.37 14.81
CA ALA A 81 17.40 -9.01 15.31
C ALA A 81 17.84 -7.91 14.34
N LEU A 82 18.68 -8.21 13.34
CA LEU A 82 19.01 -7.29 12.25
C LEU A 82 18.06 -7.43 11.05
N VAL A 83 17.71 -8.67 10.69
CA VAL A 83 16.85 -8.96 9.54
C VAL A 83 15.40 -8.53 9.79
N LEU A 84 14.88 -8.69 11.01
CA LEU A 84 13.50 -8.31 11.36
C LEU A 84 13.22 -6.81 11.19
N PRO A 85 14.02 -5.88 11.76
CA PRO A 85 13.87 -4.45 11.52
C PRO A 85 13.95 -4.09 10.05
N TRP A 86 14.92 -4.68 9.34
CA TRP A 86 15.12 -4.42 7.92
C TRP A 86 13.89 -4.85 7.10
N TYR A 87 13.42 -6.07 7.28
CA TYR A 87 12.19 -6.57 6.66
C TYR A 87 10.97 -5.72 7.06
N GLY A 88 10.85 -5.37 8.34
CA GLY A 88 9.80 -4.50 8.86
C GLY A 88 9.82 -3.11 8.20
N TYR A 89 11.00 -2.56 7.94
CA TYR A 89 11.17 -1.30 7.23
C TYR A 89 10.71 -1.39 5.77
N PHE A 90 11.02 -2.48 5.07
CA PHE A 90 10.47 -2.71 3.72
C PHE A 90 8.94 -2.76 3.72
N GLN A 91 8.33 -3.43 4.71
CA GLN A 91 6.87 -3.47 4.82
C GLN A 91 6.28 -2.10 5.17
N TYR A 92 6.92 -1.36 6.09
CA TYR A 92 6.52 -0.01 6.49
C TYR A 92 6.54 0.98 5.33
N ARG A 93 7.47 0.80 4.39
CA ARG A 93 7.58 1.61 3.19
C ARG A 93 6.53 1.30 2.13
N LYS A 94 5.82 0.18 2.17
CA LYS A 94 4.78 -0.08 1.18
C LYS A 94 3.51 0.71 1.49
N THR A 95 2.88 1.24 0.46
CA THR A 95 1.59 1.92 0.54
C THR A 95 0.67 1.41 -0.56
N VAL A 96 -0.63 1.45 -0.29
CA VAL A 96 -1.65 1.23 -1.31
C VAL A 96 -2.55 2.45 -1.35
N VAL A 97 -2.81 2.97 -2.54
CA VAL A 97 -3.71 4.09 -2.76
C VAL A 97 -4.91 3.58 -3.53
N ILE A 98 -6.10 3.79 -2.99
CA ILE A 98 -7.37 3.50 -3.65
C ILE A 98 -7.96 4.83 -4.06
N SER A 99 -8.02 5.08 -5.35
CA SER A 99 -8.67 6.26 -5.92
C SER A 99 -10.07 5.89 -6.39
N TRP A 100 -11.04 6.70 -5.99
CA TRP A 100 -12.44 6.57 -6.40
C TRP A 100 -12.90 7.86 -7.05
N ARG A 101 -13.18 7.80 -8.36
CA ARG A 101 -13.81 8.89 -9.09
C ARG A 101 -15.32 8.64 -9.12
N GLN A 102 -16.06 9.44 -8.36
CA GLN A 102 -17.51 9.25 -8.20
C GLN A 102 -18.27 9.42 -9.52
N ASP A 103 -17.88 10.41 -10.33
CA ASP A 103 -18.57 10.75 -11.58
C ASP A 103 -18.53 9.61 -12.61
N GLU A 104 -17.36 8.96 -12.73
CA GLU A 104 -17.15 7.83 -13.65
C GLU A 104 -17.43 6.47 -12.99
N ARG A 105 -17.75 6.46 -11.69
CA ARG A 105 -17.74 5.26 -10.84
C ARG A 105 -16.48 4.42 -11.04
N ARG A 106 -15.33 5.07 -11.18
CA ARG A 106 -14.07 4.41 -11.52
C ARG A 106 -13.23 4.22 -10.27
N VAL A 107 -12.92 2.96 -9.97
CA VAL A 107 -11.96 2.59 -8.93
C VAL A 107 -10.61 2.33 -9.59
N GLU A 108 -9.56 2.92 -9.04
CA GLU A 108 -8.18 2.61 -9.38
C GLU A 108 -7.42 2.23 -8.10
N VAL A 109 -6.74 1.10 -8.09
CA VAL A 109 -5.92 0.65 -6.95
C VAL A 109 -4.47 0.66 -7.37
N PHE A 110 -3.65 1.40 -6.63
CA PHE A 110 -2.23 1.58 -6.87
C PHE A 110 -1.41 1.02 -5.71
N GLU A 111 -0.31 0.37 -6.03
CA GLU A 111 0.77 0.08 -5.09
C GLU A 111 1.84 1.17 -5.22
N GLY A 112 2.40 1.60 -4.10
CA GLY A 112 3.42 2.64 -4.07
C GLY A 112 4.40 2.50 -2.91
N ILE A 113 5.33 3.45 -2.87
CA ILE A 113 6.28 3.59 -1.77
C ILE A 113 5.88 4.80 -0.94
N ARG A 114 5.93 4.66 0.37
CA ARG A 114 5.71 5.72 1.34
C ARG A 114 6.66 6.88 1.06
N ASN A 115 6.12 8.09 1.01
CA ASN A 115 6.84 9.33 0.68
C ASN A 115 7.40 9.38 -0.76
N SER A 116 6.89 8.53 -1.66
CA SER A 116 7.15 8.61 -3.10
C SER A 116 5.83 8.87 -3.84
N ASP A 117 5.90 9.65 -4.91
CA ASP A 117 4.80 9.84 -5.85
C ASP A 117 4.73 8.71 -6.89
N GLU A 118 5.74 7.83 -6.94
CA GLU A 118 5.75 6.66 -7.81
C GLU A 118 4.65 5.66 -7.38
N ARG A 119 3.77 5.36 -8.33
CA ARG A 119 2.61 4.48 -8.16
C ARG A 119 2.56 3.49 -9.32
N SER A 120 2.43 2.21 -9.00
CA SER A 120 2.15 1.15 -9.98
C SER A 120 0.69 0.74 -9.85
N THR A 121 -0.05 0.81 -10.95
CA THR A 121 -1.44 0.35 -10.97
C THR A 121 -1.50 -1.15 -10.74
N MET A 122 -2.21 -1.58 -9.68
CA MET A 122 -2.50 -2.99 -9.45
C MET A 122 -3.66 -3.45 -10.32
N PHE A 123 -4.76 -2.69 -10.30
CA PHE A 123 -5.94 -2.91 -11.15
C PHE A 123 -6.84 -1.68 -11.13
N ALA A 124 -7.72 -1.57 -12.12
CA ALA A 124 -8.74 -0.53 -12.20
C ALA A 124 -10.02 -1.11 -12.82
N TYR A 125 -11.17 -0.59 -12.42
CA TYR A 125 -12.47 -1.00 -12.98
C TYR A 125 -13.54 0.08 -12.80
N THR A 126 -14.60 -0.01 -13.60
CA THR A 126 -15.83 0.76 -13.40
C THR A 126 -16.78 -0.04 -12.51
N SER A 127 -17.02 0.48 -11.32
CA SER A 127 -17.85 -0.12 -10.30
C SER A 127 -19.33 -0.08 -10.69
N GLU A 128 -19.96 -1.25 -10.61
CA GLU A 128 -21.41 -1.40 -10.74
C GLU A 128 -22.04 -1.87 -9.43
N PRO A 129 -23.33 -1.55 -9.20
CA PRO A 129 -24.04 -2.06 -8.04
C PRO A 129 -23.99 -3.58 -7.99
N ARG A 130 -23.66 -4.13 -6.81
CA ARG A 130 -23.55 -5.59 -6.57
C ARG A 130 -22.36 -6.28 -7.23
N ASP A 131 -21.34 -5.53 -7.64
CA ASP A 131 -20.02 -6.12 -7.86
C ASP A 131 -19.56 -6.87 -6.59
N GLN A 132 -18.85 -7.96 -6.75
CA GLN A 132 -18.31 -8.76 -5.65
C GLN A 132 -16.79 -8.67 -5.66
N ILE A 133 -16.21 -8.13 -4.58
CA ILE A 133 -14.76 -8.15 -4.39
C ILE A 133 -14.39 -9.42 -3.63
N LEU A 134 -13.56 -10.25 -4.25
CA LEU A 134 -13.15 -11.56 -3.75
C LEU A 134 -11.63 -11.62 -3.62
N ILE A 135 -11.15 -12.38 -2.64
CA ILE A 135 -9.74 -12.77 -2.56
C ILE A 135 -9.63 -14.18 -3.11
N GLN A 136 -8.82 -14.35 -4.15
CA GLN A 136 -8.49 -15.67 -4.71
C GLN A 136 -7.08 -16.08 -4.29
N SER A 137 -6.82 -17.38 -4.38
CA SER A 137 -5.54 -17.97 -4.05
C SER A 137 -5.21 -19.15 -4.94
N GLU A 138 -3.93 -19.34 -5.21
CA GLU A 138 -3.39 -20.51 -5.92
C GLU A 138 -2.19 -21.02 -5.17
N THR A 139 -2.17 -22.34 -4.93
CA THR A 139 -1.06 -23.02 -4.27
C THR A 139 -0.24 -23.76 -5.31
N THR A 140 1.02 -23.36 -5.45
CA THR A 140 1.99 -24.06 -6.28
C THR A 140 2.80 -25.01 -5.41
N HIS A 141 2.84 -26.30 -5.80
CA HIS A 141 3.68 -27.31 -5.15
C HIS A 141 4.98 -27.46 -5.91
N PHE A 142 6.12 -27.22 -5.26
CA PHE A 142 7.43 -27.44 -5.85
C PHE A 142 7.87 -28.88 -5.58
N GLY A 143 7.66 -29.76 -6.56
CA GLY A 143 8.20 -31.12 -6.52
C GLY A 143 9.66 -31.12 -6.96
N GLY A 144 10.59 -31.23 -6.01
CA GLY A 144 11.99 -31.48 -6.30
C GLY A 144 12.20 -32.93 -6.71
N HIS A 145 12.54 -33.18 -7.97
CA HIS A 145 13.26 -34.40 -8.35
C HIS A 145 14.65 -34.32 -7.71
N HIS A 146 14.84 -34.92 -6.53
CA HIS A 146 15.99 -35.74 -6.17
C HIS A 146 16.01 -36.11 -4.68
N ALA A 147 16.33 -37.39 -4.46
CA ALA A 147 16.76 -38.04 -3.23
C ALA A 147 15.70 -38.22 -2.12
N ALA A 148 15.32 -39.49 -1.97
CA ALA A 148 14.76 -40.07 -0.77
C ALA A 148 15.41 -39.50 0.50
N ASP A 149 14.67 -38.69 1.27
CA ASP A 149 14.32 -38.97 2.68
C ASP A 149 13.68 -37.77 3.43
N TYR A 150 13.31 -36.68 2.75
CA TYR A 150 12.58 -35.58 3.39
C TYR A 150 11.39 -35.13 2.55
N ASP A 151 10.19 -35.50 3.01
CA ASP A 151 8.89 -35.05 2.45
C ASP A 151 8.59 -33.61 2.90
N HIS A 152 9.46 -32.69 2.52
CA HIS A 152 9.14 -31.25 2.53
C HIS A 152 8.78 -30.85 1.12
N THR A 153 7.53 -31.13 0.72
CA THR A 153 6.94 -30.43 -0.42
C THR A 153 6.76 -28.97 -0.04
N ASP A 154 7.70 -28.12 -0.42
CA ASP A 154 7.55 -26.68 -0.32
C ASP A 154 6.36 -26.26 -1.19
N SER A 155 5.33 -25.72 -0.54
CA SER A 155 4.16 -25.17 -1.22
C SER A 155 4.10 -23.67 -0.99
N LYS A 156 3.85 -22.92 -2.07
CA LYS A 156 3.70 -21.47 -2.03
C LYS A 156 2.28 -21.13 -2.44
N THR A 157 1.52 -20.56 -1.51
CA THR A 157 0.20 -20.01 -1.79
C THR A 157 0.31 -18.52 -2.08
N GLU A 158 -0.14 -18.13 -3.26
CA GLU A 158 -0.21 -16.73 -3.69
C GLU A 158 -1.65 -16.26 -3.66
N TYR A 159 -1.87 -14.99 -3.35
CA TYR A 159 -3.19 -14.40 -3.19
C TYR A 159 -3.33 -13.12 -4.01
N TRP A 160 -4.52 -12.87 -4.55
CA TRP A 160 -4.83 -11.66 -5.32
C TRP A 160 -6.32 -11.28 -5.17
N LEU A 161 -6.66 -10.05 -5.56
CA LEU A 161 -8.04 -9.57 -5.60
C LEU A 161 -8.66 -9.82 -6.96
N VAL A 162 -9.94 -10.17 -6.97
CA VAL A 162 -10.76 -10.30 -8.16
C VAL A 162 -12.07 -9.57 -7.93
N VAL A 163 -12.47 -8.74 -8.89
CA VAL A 163 -13.78 -8.09 -8.91
C VAL A 163 -14.65 -8.81 -9.91
N LYS A 164 -15.79 -9.31 -9.46
CA LYS A 164 -16.78 -9.99 -10.31
C LYS A 164 -18.08 -9.21 -10.39
N ARG A 165 -18.68 -9.18 -11.57
CA ARG A 165 -20.08 -8.79 -11.75
C ARG A 165 -21.01 -9.81 -11.08
N ARG A 166 -22.28 -9.43 -10.93
CA ARG A 166 -23.34 -10.30 -10.40
C ARG A 166 -23.54 -11.59 -11.20
N ASP A 167 -23.28 -11.56 -12.51
CA ASP A 167 -23.35 -12.72 -13.41
C ASP A 167 -22.14 -13.66 -13.30
N GLY A 168 -21.12 -13.29 -12.50
CA GLY A 168 -19.89 -14.04 -12.32
C GLY A 168 -18.74 -13.63 -13.23
N THR A 169 -18.96 -12.69 -14.15
CA THR A 169 -17.92 -12.18 -15.07
C THR A 169 -16.83 -11.45 -14.29
N THR A 170 -15.57 -11.74 -14.60
CA THR A 170 -14.43 -11.04 -13.97
C THR A 170 -14.17 -9.72 -14.68
N VAL A 171 -14.19 -8.62 -13.93
CA VAL A 171 -14.03 -7.25 -14.47
C VAL A 171 -12.64 -6.71 -14.24
N ALA A 172 -12.02 -7.09 -13.12
CA ALA A 172 -10.65 -6.76 -12.81
C ALA A 172 -10.03 -7.83 -11.91
N SER A 173 -8.71 -7.97 -12.04
CA SER A 173 -7.89 -8.90 -11.26
C SER A 173 -6.57 -8.22 -10.93
N SER A 174 -6.03 -8.49 -9.74
CA SER A 174 -4.68 -8.11 -9.36
C SER A 174 -3.69 -9.27 -9.50
N ASP A 175 -3.97 -10.26 -10.36
CA ASP A 175 -3.12 -11.44 -10.55
C ASP A 175 -1.72 -11.11 -11.10
N ALA A 176 -1.62 -10.06 -11.94
CA ALA A 176 -0.35 -9.53 -12.43
C ALA A 176 0.47 -8.83 -11.33
N ALA A 177 -0.18 -8.43 -10.24
CA ALA A 177 0.40 -7.74 -9.09
C ALA A 177 0.01 -8.46 -7.79
N LYS A 178 0.40 -9.74 -7.68
CA LYS A 178 0.10 -10.56 -6.50
C LYS A 178 0.70 -9.90 -5.25
N ASN A 179 -0.16 -9.50 -4.33
CA ASN A 179 0.24 -8.80 -3.12
C ASN A 179 -0.46 -9.48 -1.95
N THR A 180 0.26 -10.01 -0.98
CA THR A 180 -0.34 -10.71 0.16
C THR A 180 -0.71 -9.78 1.32
N TYR A 181 -0.15 -8.58 1.37
CA TYR A 181 -0.11 -7.78 2.60
C TYR A 181 -1.35 -6.90 2.78
N PHE A 182 -1.93 -6.40 1.69
CA PHE A 182 -3.00 -5.41 1.75
C PHE A 182 -4.38 -5.92 1.35
N LEU A 183 -4.49 -7.13 0.79
CA LEU A 183 -5.74 -7.62 0.17
C LEU A 183 -6.97 -7.49 1.08
N LYS A 184 -6.84 -7.84 2.36
CA LYS A 184 -7.95 -7.75 3.32
C LYS A 184 -8.40 -6.30 3.52
N ARG A 185 -7.46 -5.36 3.66
CA ARG A 185 -7.77 -3.94 3.89
C ARG A 185 -8.30 -3.27 2.62
N ILE A 186 -7.73 -3.61 1.46
CA ILE A 186 -8.24 -3.15 0.17
C ILE A 186 -9.67 -3.65 -0.01
N LYS A 187 -9.92 -4.94 0.17
CA LYS A 187 -11.27 -5.52 0.09
C LYS A 187 -12.24 -4.81 1.01
N GLN A 188 -11.89 -4.65 2.29
CA GLN A 188 -12.75 -3.97 3.27
C GLN A 188 -13.13 -2.55 2.83
N TYR A 189 -12.18 -1.80 2.28
CA TYR A 189 -12.46 -0.45 1.80
C TYR A 189 -13.33 -0.47 0.54
N LEU A 190 -13.03 -1.35 -0.42
CA LEU A 190 -13.83 -1.48 -1.64
C LEU A 190 -15.27 -1.94 -1.35
N ASP A 191 -15.47 -2.84 -0.38
CA ASP A 191 -16.80 -3.28 0.06
C ASP A 191 -17.62 -2.11 0.64
N GLN A 192 -16.97 -1.06 1.20
CA GLN A 192 -17.65 0.13 1.74
C GLN A 192 -18.05 1.14 0.66
N LEU A 193 -17.47 1.05 -0.55
CA LEU A 193 -17.78 1.95 -1.67
C LEU A 193 -18.99 1.48 -2.50
N GLN A 194 -19.50 0.27 -2.24
CA GLN A 194 -20.60 -0.38 -2.97
C GLN A 194 -21.96 -0.14 -2.32
#